data_AF-A0A5J4PIR3-F1
#
_entry.id   AF-A0A5J4PIR3-F1
#
_cell.length_a   1.000
_cell.length_b   1.000
_cell.length_c   1.000
_cell.angle_alpha   90.00
_cell.angle_beta   90.00
_cell.angle_gamma   90.00
#
_symmetry.space_group_name_H-M   'P 1'
#
loop_
_entity.id
_entity.type
_entity.pdbx_description
1 polymer ?
#
loop_
_entity_poly.entity_id
_entity_poly.type
_entity_poly.pdbx_seq_one_letter_code
_entity_poly.pdbx_strand_id
1 'polypeptide(L)' 'AASFGMTQPKANMYIHLFIPLLEKTLKRLGELPTRKASLVAEPVKNYGDVLLDGTERPIQRPLDADRQKSCYSGKKNS' A
#
# COMPACT_ATOMS: atom_id res chain seq x y z
N ALA A 1 -6.37 -1.73 14.24
CA ALA A 1 -6.85 -1.11 15.50
C ALA A 1 -6.79 -2.12 16.64
N ALA A 2 -7.55 -3.23 16.56
CA ALA A 2 -7.57 -4.28 17.59
C ALA A 2 -6.17 -4.88 17.89
N SER A 3 -5.37 -5.19 16.86
CA SER A 3 -4.00 -5.73 17.02
C SER A 3 -3.01 -4.77 17.71
N PHE A 4 -3.36 -3.49 17.85
CA PHE A 4 -2.54 -2.45 18.49
C PHE A 4 -3.15 -1.94 19.80
N GLY A 5 -4.14 -2.67 20.37
CA GLY A 5 -4.81 -2.25 21.60
C GLY A 5 -5.61 -0.94 21.46
N MET A 6 -6.03 -0.59 20.24
CA MET A 6 -6.72 0.67 19.95
C MET A 6 -8.16 0.44 19.50
N THR A 7 -9.06 1.34 19.93
CA THR A 7 -10.41 1.41 19.38
C THR A 7 -10.39 1.97 17.95
N GLN A 8 -11.37 1.56 17.14
CA GLN A 8 -11.49 2.03 15.76
C GLN A 8 -11.67 3.56 15.64
N PRO A 9 -12.47 4.26 16.47
CA PRO A 9 -12.58 5.72 16.42
C PRO A 9 -11.24 6.42 16.70
N LYS A 10 -10.48 5.92 17.68
CA LYS A 10 -9.15 6.46 18.02
C LYS A 10 -8.16 6.27 16.88
N ALA A 11 -8.17 5.08 16.24
CA ALA A 11 -7.34 4.83 15.07
C ALA A 11 -7.71 5.74 13.90
N ASN A 12 -9.00 5.95 13.64
CA ASN A 12 -9.47 6.85 12.58
C ASN A 12 -8.98 8.30 12.83
N MET A 13 -9.12 8.82 14.05
CA MET A 13 -8.61 10.14 14.41
C MET A 13 -7.11 10.28 14.11
N TYR A 14 -6.30 9.31 14.52
CA TYR A 14 -4.86 9.34 14.32
C TYR A 14 -4.45 9.23 12.86
N ILE A 15 -5.17 8.42 12.06
CA ILE A 15 -4.96 8.34 10.61
C ILE A 15 -5.13 9.72 9.99
N HIS A 16 -6.23 10.42 10.30
CA HIS A 16 -6.50 11.74 9.74
C HIS A 16 -5.55 12.83 10.27
N LEU A 17 -5.06 12.70 11.50
CA LEU A 17 -4.12 13.65 12.09
C LEU A 17 -2.69 13.46 11.54
N PHE A 18 -2.20 12.22 11.49
CA PHE A 18 -0.78 11.96 11.26
C PHE A 18 -0.42 11.77 9.78
N ILE A 19 -1.32 11.24 8.94
CA ILE A 19 -1.01 11.06 7.50
C ILE A 19 -0.60 12.38 6.84
N PRO A 20 -1.33 13.51 6.99
CA PRO A 20 -0.95 14.75 6.34
C PRO A 20 0.40 15.31 6.82
N LEU A 21 0.72 15.11 8.11
CA LEU A 21 2.00 15.54 8.69
C LEU A 21 3.17 14.70 8.18
N LEU A 22 2.96 13.38 8.10
CA LEU A 22 3.93 12.44 7.55
C LEU A 22 4.19 12.74 6.07
N GLU A 23 3.14 12.91 5.27
CA GLU A 23 3.25 13.24 3.84
C GLU A 23 4.01 14.55 3.61
N LYS A 24 3.71 15.61 4.38
CA LYS A 24 4.46 16.89 4.30
C LYS A 24 5.94 16.70 4.61
N THR A 25 6.25 15.90 5.62
CA THR A 25 7.63 15.67 6.06
C THR A 25 8.40 14.84 5.02
N LEU A 26 7.83 13.74 4.55
CA LEU A 26 8.43 12.89 3.50
C LEU A 26 8.63 13.67 2.20
N LYS A 27 7.64 14.50 1.81
CA LYS A 27 7.77 15.35 0.63
C LYS A 27 8.92 16.35 0.76
N ARG A 28 9.10 16.96 1.93
CA ARG A 28 10.23 17.87 2.18
C ARG A 28 11.58 17.15 2.13
N LEU A 29 11.63 15.89 2.55
CA LEU A 29 12.84 15.05 2.50
C LEU A 29 13.10 14.46 1.10
N GLY A 30 12.14 14.54 0.17
CA GLY A 30 12.24 13.87 -1.13
C GLY A 30 11.93 12.37 -1.08
N GLU A 31 11.48 11.85 0.06
CA GLU A 31 11.28 10.42 0.36
C GLU A 31 9.81 9.98 0.20
N LEU A 32 9.01 10.74 -0.55
CA LEU A 32 7.59 10.40 -0.71
C LEU A 32 7.46 9.11 -1.56
N PRO A 33 6.78 8.06 -1.08
CA PRO A 33 6.72 6.79 -1.79
C PRO A 33 5.96 6.93 -3.10
N THR A 34 6.46 6.24 -4.13
CA THR A 34 5.81 6.27 -5.45
C THR A 34 4.55 5.40 -5.45
N ARG A 35 3.43 5.95 -5.95
CA ARG A 35 2.14 5.24 -6.05
C ARG A 35 2.08 4.22 -7.17
N LYS A 36 2.91 4.35 -8.20
CA LYS A 36 2.95 3.44 -9.35
C LYS A 36 4.02 2.39 -9.14
N ALA A 37 3.61 1.12 -9.10
CA ALA A 37 4.54 -0.01 -8.97
C ALA A 37 5.63 0.00 -10.08
N SER A 38 5.28 0.42 -11.29
CA SER A 38 6.21 0.53 -12.42
C SER A 38 7.37 1.50 -12.19
N LEU A 39 7.24 2.42 -11.23
CA LEU A 39 8.26 3.42 -10.91
C LEU A 39 9.11 3.02 -9.70
N VAL A 40 8.84 1.87 -9.07
CA VAL A 40 9.59 1.38 -7.90
C VAL A 40 11.02 0.98 -8.28
N ALA A 41 11.28 0.60 -9.53
CA ALA A 41 12.61 0.22 -9.98
C ALA A 41 13.63 1.37 -9.85
N GLU A 42 13.25 2.63 -10.09
CA GLU A 42 14.19 3.76 -10.08
C GLU A 42 14.75 4.07 -8.68
N PRO A 43 13.94 4.25 -7.62
CA PRO A 43 14.48 4.48 -6.27
C PRO A 43 15.34 3.33 -5.76
N VAL A 44 14.99 2.11 -6.14
CA VAL A 44 15.58 0.87 -5.62
C VAL A 44 16.98 0.63 -6.18
N LYS A 45 17.31 1.14 -7.38
CA LYS A 45 18.65 1.02 -8.00
C LYS A 45 19.79 1.55 -7.12
N ASN A 46 19.50 2.51 -6.23
CA ASN A 46 20.52 3.13 -5.38
C ASN A 46 20.85 2.30 -4.13
N TYR A 47 20.18 1.16 -3.93
CA TYR A 47 20.36 0.28 -2.78
C TYR A 47 20.94 -1.07 -3.24
N GLY A 48 21.96 -1.56 -2.53
CA GLY A 48 22.60 -2.84 -2.86
C GLY A 48 21.70 -4.05 -2.57
N ASP A 49 21.08 -4.06 -1.39
CA ASP A 49 20.16 -5.11 -0.96
C ASP A 49 18.78 -4.51 -0.69
N VAL A 50 17.74 -5.18 -1.21
CA VAL A 50 16.37 -4.69 -1.19
C VAL A 50 15.46 -5.79 -0.68
N LEU A 51 14.88 -5.58 0.51
CA LEU A 51 13.87 -6.48 1.05
C LEU A 51 12.49 -6.07 0.55
N LEU A 52 11.84 -6.97 -0.19
CA LEU A 52 10.47 -6.76 -0.65
C LEU A 52 9.49 -7.28 0.41
N ASP A 53 8.89 -6.35 1.17
CA ASP A 53 7.76 -6.64 2.06
C ASP A 53 6.44 -6.24 1.36
N GLY A 54 6.02 -7.10 0.43
CA GLY A 54 4.81 -6.92 -0.36
C GLY A 54 3.64 -7.73 0.19
N THR A 55 2.52 -7.08 0.46
CA THR A 55 1.25 -7.76 0.77
C THR A 55 0.26 -7.60 -0.39
N GLU A 56 -0.42 -8.68 -0.78
CA GLU A 56 -1.57 -8.56 -1.69
C GLU A 56 -2.64 -7.66 -1.06
N ARG A 57 -3.01 -6.59 -1.75
CA ARG A 57 -4.13 -5.74 -1.33
C ARG A 57 -5.41 -6.22 -2.02
N PRO A 58 -6.48 -6.55 -1.26
CA PRO A 58 -7.75 -6.88 -1.88
C PRO A 58 -8.26 -5.65 -2.64
N ILE A 59 -8.64 -5.88 -3.90
CA ILE A 59 -9.34 -4.91 -4.73
C ILE A 59 -10.81 -5.30 -4.82
N GLN A 60 -11.69 -4.33 -5.08
CA GLN A 60 -13.07 -4.66 -5.42
C GLN A 60 -13.07 -5.47 -6.71
N ARG A 61 -13.76 -6.61 -6.71
CA ARG A 61 -13.82 -7.52 -7.85
C ARG A 61 -14.48 -6.80 -9.03
N PRO A 62 -13.82 -6.71 -10.20
CA PRO A 62 -14.45 -6.16 -11.40
C PRO A 62 -15.72 -6.94 -11.77
N LEU A 63 -16.75 -6.22 -12.20
CA LEU A 63 -18.00 -6.80 -12.70
C LEU A 63 -17.87 -7.30 -14.14
N ASP A 64 -17.05 -6.62 -14.94
CA ASP A 64 -16.73 -7.04 -16.30
C ASP A 64 -16.01 -8.38 -16.31
N ALA A 65 -16.49 -9.32 -17.14
CA ALA A 65 -16.05 -10.72 -17.11
C ALA A 65 -14.59 -10.90 -17.56
N ASP A 66 -14.13 -10.13 -18.55
CA ASP A 66 -12.77 -10.22 -19.08
C ASP A 66 -11.77 -9.59 -18.11
N ARG A 67 -12.13 -8.45 -17.50
CA ARG A 67 -11.35 -7.85 -16.42
C ARG A 67 -11.32 -8.72 -15.17
N GLN A 68 -12.43 -9.39 -14.86
CA GLN A 68 -12.48 -10.30 -13.73
C GLN A 68 -11.53 -11.49 -13.92
N LYS A 69 -11.49 -12.10 -15.11
CA LYS A 69 -10.55 -13.18 -15.44
C LYS A 69 -9.10 -12.73 -15.41
N SER A 70 -8.79 -11.56 -15.97
CA SER A 70 -7.41 -11.03 -15.99
C SER A 70 -6.90 -10.62 -14.60
N CYS A 71 -7.77 -10.17 -13.70
CA CYS A 71 -7.41 -9.87 -12.31
C CYS A 71 -7.42 -11.09 -11.38
N TYR A 72 -7.77 -12.28 -11.86
CA TYR A 72 -7.81 -13.49 -11.05
C TYR A 72 -6.40 -14.06 -10.86
N SER A 73 -5.84 -13.94 -9.64
CA SER A 73 -4.49 -14.43 -9.30
C SER A 73 -4.39 -15.96 -9.13
N GLY A 74 -5.44 -16.71 -9.48
CA GLY A 74 -5.39 -18.18 -9.47
C GLY A 74 -5.68 -18.84 -8.13
N LYS A 75 -6.13 -18.10 -7.10
CA LYS A 75 -6.52 -18.73 -5.83
C LYS A 75 -7.79 -19.55 -5.99
N LYS A 76 -7.61 -20.86 -6.11
CA LYS A 76 -8.63 -21.90 -6.22
C LYS A 76 -8.45 -22.82 -5.02
N ASN A 77 -9.45 -22.86 -4.14
CA ASN A 77 -9.65 -23.82 -3.05
C ASN A 77 -8.38 -24.36 -2.35
N SER A 78 -8.02 -23.73 -1.23
CA SER A 78 -7.42 -24.40 -0.07
C SER A 78 -8.09 -23.84 1.17
#